data_AF-A0A937YV30-F1
#
_entry.id   AF-A0A937YV30-F1
#
_cell.length_a   1.000
_cell.length_b   1.000
_cell.length_c   1.000
_cell.angle_alpha   90.00
_cell.angle_beta   90.00
_cell.angle_gamma   90.00
#
_symmetry.space_group_name_H-M   'P 1'
#
loop_
_entity.id
_entity.type
_entity.pdbx_description
1 polymer ?
#
loop_
_entity_poly.entity_id
_entity_poly.type
_entity_poly.pdbx_seq_one_letter_code
_entity_poly.pdbx_strand_id
1 'polypeptide(L)'
;WLSGLGERSDPPRVAAVEVLRLPRSLRARELFDVVWLCRAAEPVRLRRLMERDGLTEAQARGRLEAQRSQEIEDCEPDLILDTEGTVEEVDAQVRRAWPALLSSGPSPGP
;
A
#
# COMPACT_ATOMS: atom_id res chain seq x y z
N TRP A 1 -1.11 19.13 -0.82
CA TRP A 1 -1.43 18.59 0.52
C TRP A 1 -0.16 18.25 1.28
N LEU A 2 0.71 17.35 0.79
CA LEU A 2 2.01 17.05 1.42
C LEU A 2 2.96 18.25 1.53
N SER A 3 3.00 19.12 0.52
CA SER A 3 3.86 20.32 0.49
C SER A 3 3.61 21.31 1.63
N GLY A 4 2.41 21.34 2.21
CA GLY A 4 2.05 22.23 3.31
C GLY A 4 2.31 21.64 4.71
N LEU A 5 2.74 20.37 4.82
CA LEU A 5 2.99 19.74 6.13
C LEU A 5 4.19 20.36 6.84
N GLY A 6 5.24 20.72 6.10
CA GLY A 6 6.44 21.37 6.66
C GLY A 6 6.20 22.78 7.19
N GLU A 7 5.10 23.42 6.80
CA GLU A 7 4.72 24.77 7.23
C GLU A 7 3.75 24.76 8.43
N ARG A 8 3.27 23.58 8.85
CA ARG A 8 2.36 23.46 10.00
C ARG A 8 3.16 23.60 11.30
N SER A 9 2.61 24.36 12.25
CA SER A 9 3.15 24.48 13.61
C SER A 9 3.04 23.20 14.44
N ASP A 10 2.16 22.27 14.05
CA ASP A 10 1.96 20.97 14.70
C ASP A 10 1.68 19.87 13.65
N PRO A 11 2.69 19.42 12.89
CA PRO A 11 2.52 18.40 11.86
C PRO A 11 2.15 17.03 12.48
N PRO A 12 1.32 16.21 11.82
CA PRO A 12 1.07 14.85 12.26
C PRO A 12 2.39 14.06 12.29
N ARG A 13 2.53 13.15 13.25
CA ARG A 13 3.71 12.28 13.37
C ARG A 13 3.85 11.29 12.21
N VAL A 14 2.75 10.95 11.55
CA VAL A 14 2.69 9.97 10.47
C VAL A 14 1.83 10.52 9.33
N ALA A 15 2.31 10.37 8.10
CA ALA A 15 1.52 10.57 6.89
C ALA A 15 1.45 9.24 6.12
N ALA A 16 0.24 8.80 5.80
CA ALA A 16 0.02 7.61 4.97
C ALA A 16 -0.23 8.05 3.52
N VAL A 17 0.47 7.42 2.58
CA VAL A 17 0.32 7.68 1.14
C VAL A 17 -0.08 6.38 0.46
N GLU A 18 -1.27 6.37 -0.14
CA GLU A 18 -1.69 5.25 -0.98
C GLU A 18 -1.01 5.37 -2.35
N VAL A 19 -0.23 4.35 -2.69
CA VAL A 19 0.50 4.29 -3.95
C VAL A 19 -0.01 3.11 -4.76
N LEU A 20 -0.82 3.40 -5.77
CA LEU A 20 -1.30 2.37 -6.70
C LEU A 20 -0.17 1.84 -7.60
N ARG A 21 0.78 2.71 -7.94
CA ARG A 21 1.94 2.40 -8.81
C ARG A 21 3.14 3.25 -8.38
N LEU A 22 4.30 2.60 -8.28
CA LEU A 22 5.58 3.29 -8.18
C LEU A 22 6.43 2.96 -9.41
N PRO A 23 6.90 3.96 -10.18
CA PRO A 23 7.79 3.73 -11.31
C PRO A 23 9.05 2.97 -10.86
N ARG A 24 9.55 2.03 -11.65
CA ARG A 24 10.76 1.25 -11.32
C ARG A 24 11.99 2.13 -11.06
N SER A 25 12.03 3.33 -11.63
CA SER A 25 13.09 4.34 -11.42
C SER A 25 13.06 5.00 -10.04
N LEU A 26 11.97 4.87 -9.28
CA LEU A 26 11.84 5.36 -7.92
C LEU A 26 11.82 4.16 -6.98
N ARG A 27 12.69 4.14 -5.97
CA ARG A 27 12.65 3.09 -4.95
C ARG A 27 11.74 3.54 -3.82
N ALA A 28 10.82 2.68 -3.38
CA ALA A 28 9.89 3.03 -2.30
C ALA A 28 10.65 3.43 -1.03
N ARG A 29 11.80 2.78 -0.76
CA ARG A 29 12.71 3.08 0.36
C ARG A 29 13.39 4.45 0.28
N GLU A 30 13.46 5.07 -0.90
CA GLU A 30 13.99 6.44 -1.04
C GLU A 30 12.93 7.50 -0.70
N LEU A 31 11.64 7.12 -0.73
CA LEU A 31 10.52 8.05 -0.57
C LEU A 31 9.77 7.88 0.75
N PHE A 32 9.84 6.70 1.35
CA PHE A 32 9.04 6.33 2.52
C PHE A 32 9.91 5.65 3.58
N ASP A 33 9.75 6.06 4.83
CA ASP A 33 10.40 5.43 5.98
C ASP A 33 9.93 3.99 6.19
N VAL A 34 8.64 3.75 5.91
CA VAL A 34 7.99 2.45 6.08
C VAL A 34 7.06 2.16 4.90
N VAL A 35 7.17 0.95 4.36
CA VAL A 35 6.38 0.46 3.22
C VAL A 35 5.50 -0.70 3.66
N TRP A 36 4.19 -0.51 3.60
CA TRP A 36 3.20 -1.56 3.83
C TRP A 36 2.60 -2.01 2.50
N LEU A 37 2.54 -3.33 2.28
CA LEU A 37 1.97 -3.92 1.06
C LEU A 37 0.62 -4.57 1.35
N CYS A 38 -0.45 -4.09 0.72
CA CYS A 38 -1.74 -4.78 0.72
C CYS A 38 -1.70 -5.94 -0.27
N ARG A 39 -1.91 -7.16 0.21
CA ARG A 39 -1.89 -8.38 -0.60
C ARG A 39 -3.24 -9.09 -0.53
N ALA A 40 -3.66 -9.60 -1.67
CA ALA A 40 -4.72 -10.58 -1.79
C ALA A 40 -4.40 -11.51 -2.96
N ALA A 41 -4.75 -12.79 -2.85
CA ALA A 41 -4.56 -13.77 -3.90
C ALA A 41 -5.28 -13.33 -5.19
N GLU A 42 -4.68 -13.66 -6.33
CA GLU A 42 -5.21 -13.29 -7.64
C GLU A 42 -6.68 -13.71 -7.86
N PRO A 43 -7.14 -14.91 -7.45
CA PRO A 43 -8.55 -15.28 -7.58
C PRO A 43 -9.48 -14.35 -6.79
N VAL A 44 -9.06 -13.89 -5.61
CA VAL A 44 -9.83 -12.96 -4.78
C VAL A 44 -9.88 -11.58 -5.42
N ARG A 45 -8.74 -11.07 -5.89
CA ARG A 45 -8.64 -9.79 -6.62
C ARG A 45 -9.53 -9.79 -7.86
N LEU A 46 -9.47 -10.86 -8.65
CA LEU A 46 -10.24 -11.03 -9.88
C LEU A 46 -11.74 -11.00 -9.61
N ARG A 47 -12.21 -11.81 -8.66
CA ARG A 47 -13.62 -11.85 -8.24
C ARG A 47 -14.11 -10.47 -7.79
N ARG A 48 -13.39 -9.82 -6.87
CA ARG A 48 -13.77 -8.49 -6.34
C ARG A 48 -13.79 -7.42 -7.43
N LEU A 49 -12.85 -7.47 -8.38
CA LEU A 49 -12.80 -6.55 -9.51
C LEU A 49 -14.00 -6.72 -10.44
N MET A 50 -14.39 -7.97 -10.71
CA MET A 50 -15.59 -8.27 -11.50
C MET A 50 -16.86 -7.80 -10.80
N GLU A 51 -17.02 -8.12 -9.52
CA GLU A 51 -18.19 -7.73 -8.70
C GLU A 51 -18.34 -6.20 -8.59
N ARG A 52 -17.24 -5.48 -8.35
CA ARG A 52 -17.25 -4.02 -8.18
C ARG A 52 -17.48 -3.26 -9.48
N ASP A 53 -16.85 -3.69 -10.57
CA ASP A 53 -16.82 -2.94 -11.83
C ASP A 53 -17.76 -3.52 -12.91
N GLY A 54 -18.46 -4.63 -12.62
CA GLY A 54 -19.36 -5.29 -13.57
C GLY A 54 -18.66 -5.90 -14.79
N LEU A 55 -17.42 -6.39 -14.62
CA LEU A 55 -16.57 -6.86 -15.71
C LEU A 55 -16.71 -8.36 -15.97
N THR A 56 -16.46 -8.77 -17.21
CA THR A 56 -16.20 -10.18 -17.51
C THR A 56 -14.84 -10.61 -16.96
N GLU A 57 -14.64 -11.92 -16.76
CA GLU A 57 -13.37 -12.46 -16.30
C GLU A 57 -12.19 -12.03 -17.20
N ALA A 58 -12.37 -12.09 -18.52
CA ALA A 58 -11.34 -11.72 -19.48
C ALA A 58 -10.93 -10.23 -19.35
N GLN A 59 -11.91 -9.34 -19.16
CA GLN A 59 -11.66 -7.92 -18.94
C GLN A 59 -10.93 -7.67 -17.61
N ALA A 60 -11.37 -8.33 -16.54
CA ALA A 60 -10.76 -8.19 -15.22
C ALA A 60 -9.32 -8.73 -15.20
N ARG A 61 -9.07 -9.88 -15.82
CA ARG A 61 -7.73 -10.47 -15.97
C ARG A 61 -6.81 -9.56 -16.79
N GLY A 62 -7.30 -8.98 -17.88
CA GLY A 62 -6.54 -8.00 -18.66
C GLY A 62 -6.11 -6.77 -17.85
N ARG A 63 -6.95 -6.30 -16.93
CA ARG A 63 -6.60 -5.22 -16.00
C ARG A 63 -5.54 -5.64 -14.98
N LEU A 64 -5.67 -6.83 -14.40
CA LEU A 64 -4.69 -7.35 -13.44
C LEU A 64 -3.32 -7.55 -14.08
N GLU A 65 -3.27 -8.06 -15.31
CA GLU A 65 -2.01 -8.27 -16.03
C GLU A 65 -1.32 -6.94 -16.38
N ALA A 66 -2.09 -5.93 -16.81
CA ALA A 66 -1.57 -4.60 -17.06
C ALA A 66 -0.98 -3.95 -15.79
N GLN A 67 -1.52 -4.27 -14.61
CA GLN A 67 -0.97 -3.86 -13.32
C GLN A 67 0.31 -4.64 -12.98
N ARG A 68 0.33 -5.96 -13.14
CA ARG A 68 1.49 -6.84 -12.87
C ARG A 68 2.74 -6.41 -13.62
N SER A 69 2.61 -6.10 -14.91
CA SER A 69 3.74 -5.61 -15.71
C SER A 69 4.30 -4.25 -15.23
N GLN A 70 3.61 -3.59 -14.30
CA GLN A 70 3.95 -2.29 -13.71
C GLN A 70 4.18 -2.38 -12.20
N GLU A 71 4.20 -3.58 -11.59
CA GLU A 71 4.34 -3.76 -10.15
C GLU A 71 5.76 -3.45 -9.66
N ILE A 72 5.84 -3.07 -8.38
CA ILE A 72 7.07 -2.74 -7.65
C ILE A 72 7.78 -4.06 -7.34
N GLU A 73 8.52 -4.58 -8.32
CA GLU A 73 9.20 -5.88 -8.19
C GLU A 73 10.38 -5.84 -7.19
N ASP A 74 10.91 -4.65 -6.92
CA ASP A 74 12.20 -4.44 -6.24
C ASP A 74 12.08 -3.75 -4.86
N CYS A 75 11.01 -4.00 -4.08
CA CYS A 75 10.93 -3.50 -2.70
C CYS A 75 10.45 -4.59 -1.74
N GLU A 76 11.28 -4.93 -0.76
CA GLU A 76 10.85 -5.73 0.40
C GLU A 76 10.01 -4.84 1.34
N PRO A 77 8.70 -5.11 1.50
CA PRO A 77 7.86 -4.33 2.38
C PRO A 77 8.19 -4.63 3.85
N ASP A 78 8.03 -3.64 4.72
CA ASP A 78 8.19 -3.81 6.17
C ASP A 78 7.04 -4.62 6.78
N LEU A 79 5.86 -4.54 6.16
CA LEU A 79 4.69 -5.30 6.55
C LEU A 79 3.84 -5.66 5.33
N ILE A 80 3.30 -6.87 5.32
CA ILE A 80 2.27 -7.27 4.36
C ILE A 80 0.94 -7.34 5.10
N LEU A 81 -0.03 -6.54 4.66
CA LEU A 81 -1.41 -6.62 5.12
C LEU A 81 -2.17 -7.61 4.25
N ASP A 82 -2.73 -8.64 4.86
CA ASP A 82 -3.68 -9.54 4.19
C ASP A 82 -5.03 -8.84 4.07
N THR A 83 -5.44 -8.59 2.83
CA THR A 83 -6.69 -7.92 2.47
C THR A 83 -7.72 -8.86 1.85
N GLU A 84 -7.49 -10.18 1.89
CA GLU A 84 -8.46 -11.19 1.44
C GLU A 84 -9.69 -11.25 2.34
N GLY A 85 -9.50 -10.96 3.62
CA GLY A 85 -10.54 -10.92 4.64
C GLY A 85 -11.45 -9.70 4.58
N THR A 86 -12.16 -9.51 5.67
CA THR A 86 -13.06 -8.41 5.99
C THR A 86 -12.30 -7.13 6.35
N VAL A 87 -12.99 -5.98 6.32
CA VAL A 87 -12.41 -4.70 6.71
C VAL A 87 -11.99 -4.73 8.18
N GLU A 88 -12.74 -5.42 9.03
CA GLU A 88 -12.46 -5.59 10.45
C GLU A 88 -11.17 -6.38 10.70
N GLU A 89 -10.92 -7.43 9.91
CA GLU A 89 -9.67 -8.19 9.98
C GLU A 89 -8.47 -7.37 9.53
N VAL A 90 -8.64 -6.52 8.52
CA VAL A 90 -7.60 -5.57 8.09
C VAL A 90 -7.36 -4.50 9.16
N ASP A 91 -8.41 -3.92 9.74
CA ASP A 91 -8.31 -2.94 10.82
C ASP A 91 -7.58 -3.52 12.04
N ALA A 92 -7.85 -4.78 12.39
CA ALA A 92 -7.14 -5.48 13.45
C ALA A 92 -5.63 -5.66 13.16
N GLN A 93 -5.26 -5.92 11.90
CA GLN A 93 -3.84 -5.97 11.49
C GLN A 93 -3.18 -4.60 11.62
N VAL A 94 -3.83 -3.54 11.15
CA VAL A 94 -3.33 -2.16 11.25
C VAL A 94 -3.13 -1.76 12.71
N ARG A 95 -4.13 -1.98 13.57
CA ARG A 95 -4.05 -1.67 15.01
C ARG A 95 -2.93 -2.40 15.72
N ARG A 96 -2.63 -3.64 15.31
CA ARG A 96 -1.53 -4.44 15.88
C ARG A 96 -0.17 -3.87 15.51
N ALA A 97 -0.01 -3.39 14.28
CA ALA A 97 1.25 -2.85 13.78
C ALA A 97 1.47 -1.37 14.16
N TRP A 98 0.39 -0.63 14.44
CA TRP A 98 0.43 0.81 14.72
C TRP A 98 1.37 1.23 15.89
N PRO A 99 1.42 0.54 17.04
CA PRO A 99 2.32 0.93 18.14
C PRO A 99 3.79 0.86 17.75
N ALA A 100 4.17 -0.11 16.90
CA ALA A 100 5.54 -0.24 16.41
C ALA A 100 5.91 0.94 15.50
N LEU A 101 5.01 1.36 14.61
CA LEU A 101 5.20 2.57 13.79
C LEU A 101 5.44 3.83 14.63
N LEU A 102 4.69 4.00 15.73
CA LEU A 102 4.84 5.18 16.59
C LEU A 102 6.08 5.14 17.47
N SER A 103 6.62 3.95 17.74
CA SER A 103 7.81 3.74 18.58
C SER A 103 9.10 3.87 17.78
N SER A 104 9.05 3.55 16.49
CA SER A 104 10.12 3.83 15.53
C SER A 104 10.12 5.33 15.22
N GLY A 105 11.02 6.08 15.84
CA GLY A 105 11.33 7.44 15.38
C GLY A 105 11.84 7.41 13.94
N PRO A 106 11.80 8.54 13.21
CA PRO A 106 12.36 8.60 11.87
C PRO A 106 13.80 8.09 11.93
N SER A 107 14.09 7.01 11.22
CA SER A 107 15.48 6.65 10.98
C SER A 107 16.04 7.79 10.14
N PRO A 108 17.18 8.39 10.48
CA PRO A 108 17.77 9.38 9.60
C PRO A 108 17.95 8.71 8.25
N GLY A 109 17.31 9.26 7.22
CA GLY A 109 17.57 8.88 5.84
C GLY A 109 19.07 9.04 5.54
N PRO A 110 19.57 8.39 4.48
CA PRO A 110 20.99 8.45 4.12
C PRO A 110 21.52 9.88 3.99
#